data_AF-A0A920A6B3-F1
#
_entry.id   AF-A0A920A6B3-F1
#
_cell.length_a   1.000
_cell.length_b   1.000
_cell.length_c   1.000
_cell.angle_alpha   90.00
_cell.angle_beta   90.00
_cell.angle_gamma   90.00
#
_symmetry.space_group_name_H-M   'P 1'
#
loop_
_entity.id
_entity.type
_entity.pdbx_description
1 polymer ?
#
loop_
_entity_poly.entity_id
_entity_poly.type
_entity_poly.pdbx_seq_one_letter_code
_entity_poly.pdbx_strand_id
1 'polypeptide(L)'
;MRSTYSLEDMANDGIAVMDHLQIKDFHVLGISMGGMISQRLVADHQERVITFTQIASMAKSPDVSTAPKGELRRLITDRSNKELSEDERINRAIRIYEILGTEGVTINREEFAESALANIKRGKSKSGFSRQLQAILADKDRTMN
;
A
#
# COMPACT_ATOMS: atom_id res chain seq x y z
N MET A 1 -4.59 12.28 -13.47
CA MET A 1 -4.73 12.83 -12.10
C MET A 1 -3.35 13.21 -11.58
N ARG A 2 -3.23 14.14 -10.62
CA ARG A 2 -1.96 14.50 -9.98
C ARG A 2 -2.03 14.16 -8.50
N SER A 3 -0.99 13.52 -7.95
CA SER A 3 -0.82 13.34 -6.50
C SER A 3 0.07 14.46 -5.96
N THR A 4 -0.20 14.90 -4.72
CA THR A 4 0.69 15.84 -4.01
C THR A 4 1.96 15.17 -3.51
N TYR A 5 1.91 13.86 -3.29
CA TYR A 5 3.03 13.02 -2.86
C TYR A 5 2.94 11.70 -3.61
N SER A 6 3.87 11.49 -4.55
CA SER A 6 3.87 10.42 -5.54
C SER A 6 4.57 9.16 -5.03
N LEU A 7 4.46 8.05 -5.77
CA LEU A 7 5.23 6.85 -5.45
C LEU A 7 6.73 7.06 -5.70
N GLU A 8 7.10 7.95 -6.62
CA GLU A 8 8.48 8.38 -6.87
C GLU A 8 9.02 9.16 -5.67
N ASP A 9 8.25 10.11 -5.12
CA ASP A 9 8.64 10.82 -3.90
C ASP A 9 8.86 9.85 -2.73
N MET A 10 7.99 8.85 -2.56
CA MET A 10 8.14 7.81 -1.53
C MET A 10 9.38 6.94 -1.75
N ALA A 11 9.75 6.66 -3.00
CA ALA A 11 10.95 5.91 -3.34
C ALA A 11 12.21 6.72 -3.00
N ASN A 12 12.23 8.00 -3.37
CA ASN A 12 13.31 8.93 -3.07
C ASN A 12 13.50 9.12 -1.56
N ASP A 13 12.42 9.19 -0.78
CA ASP A 13 12.52 9.24 0.68
C ASP A 13 13.17 7.96 1.25
N GLY A 14 12.87 6.79 0.66
CA GLY A 14 13.55 5.54 1.01
C GLY A 14 15.06 5.63 0.80
N ILE A 15 15.50 6.14 -0.36
CA ILE A 15 16.92 6.36 -0.65
C ILE A 15 17.55 7.38 0.30
N ALA A 16 16.85 8.48 0.59
CA ALA A 16 17.32 9.50 1.51
C ALA A 16 17.57 8.94 2.92
N VAL A 17 16.74 8.01 3.38
CA VAL A 17 16.96 7.28 4.64
C VAL A 17 18.24 6.43 4.56
N MET A 18 18.45 5.70 3.47
CA MET A 18 19.64 4.87 3.29
C MET A 18 20.93 5.71 3.25
N ASP A 19 20.88 6.86 2.57
CA ASP A 19 22.00 7.80 2.52
C ASP A 19 22.29 8.42 3.88
N HIS A 20 21.25 8.80 4.64
CA HIS A 20 21.41 9.28 6.02
C HIS A 20 22.06 8.24 6.93
N LEU A 21 21.68 6.97 6.77
CA LEU A 21 22.26 5.85 7.51
C LEU A 21 23.61 5.38 6.95
N GLN A 22 24.09 5.99 5.86
CA GLN A 22 25.34 5.65 5.16
C GLN A 22 25.38 4.20 4.64
N ILE A 23 24.22 3.62 4.33
CA ILE A 23 24.10 2.27 3.78
C ILE A 23 24.17 2.36 2.25
N LYS A 24 25.26 1.82 1.68
CA LYS A 24 25.48 1.83 0.24
C LYS A 24 24.64 0.75 -0.46
N ASP A 25 24.78 -0.50 -0.06
CA ASP A 25 24.09 -1.61 -0.74
C ASP A 25 23.04 -2.23 0.18
N PHE A 26 21.87 -2.55 -0.38
CA PHE A 26 20.75 -3.09 0.42
C PHE A 26 19.84 -4.02 -0.36
N HIS A 27 19.12 -4.86 0.38
CA HIS A 27 18.05 -5.71 -0.14
C HIS A 27 16.72 -4.97 -0.01
N VAL A 28 15.89 -5.06 -1.04
CA VAL A 28 14.56 -4.42 -1.08
C VAL A 28 13.48 -5.49 -1.02
N LEU A 29 12.54 -5.36 -0.09
CA LEU A 29 11.33 -6.16 -0.03
C LEU A 29 10.12 -5.23 -0.09
N GLY A 30 9.26 -5.44 -1.08
CA GLY A 30 8.07 -4.62 -1.29
C GLY A 30 6.79 -5.45 -1.30
N ILE A 31 5.80 -5.07 -0.47
CA ILE A 31 4.49 -5.72 -0.38
C ILE A 31 3.40 -4.76 -0.87
N SER A 32 2.54 -5.20 -1.79
CA SER A 32 1.40 -4.40 -2.28
C SER A 32 1.85 -3.02 -2.81
N MET A 33 1.33 -1.91 -2.30
CA MET A 33 1.81 -0.56 -2.63
C MET A 33 3.31 -0.40 -2.37
N GLY A 34 3.85 -1.04 -1.34
CA GLY A 34 5.29 -1.08 -1.08
C GLY A 34 6.08 -1.67 -2.24
N GLY A 35 5.53 -2.69 -2.92
CA GLY A 35 6.12 -3.22 -4.16
C GLY A 35 6.16 -2.19 -5.29
N MET A 36 5.15 -1.34 -5.42
CA MET A 36 5.13 -0.28 -6.45
C MET A 36 6.16 0.80 -6.15
N ILE A 37 6.32 1.19 -4.88
CA ILE A 37 7.38 2.11 -4.43
C ILE A 37 8.75 1.49 -4.68
N SER A 38 8.94 0.23 -4.29
CA SER A 38 10.18 -0.50 -4.51
C SER A 38 10.54 -0.61 -5.98
N GLN A 39 9.59 -0.82 -6.89
CA GLN A 39 9.86 -0.85 -8.33
C GLN A 39 10.47 0.47 -8.82
N ARG A 40 9.95 1.63 -8.37
CA ARG A 40 10.51 2.95 -8.68
C ARG A 40 11.92 3.08 -8.14
N LEU A 41 12.10 2.78 -6.85
CA LEU A 41 13.39 2.83 -6.17
C LEU A 41 14.44 1.98 -6.91
N VAL A 42 14.11 0.75 -7.26
CA VAL A 42 15.03 -0.20 -7.90
C VAL A 42 15.34 0.22 -9.34
N ALA A 43 14.38 0.78 -10.07
CA ALA A 43 14.59 1.25 -11.44
C ALA A 43 15.59 2.42 -11.50
N ASP A 44 15.51 3.35 -10.53
CA ASP A 44 16.31 4.57 -10.54
C ASP A 44 17.66 4.41 -9.79
N HIS A 45 17.81 3.37 -8.95
CA HIS A 45 18.98 3.15 -8.09
C HIS A 45 19.51 1.70 -8.14
N GLN A 46 19.49 1.07 -9.31
CA GLN A 46 19.88 -0.35 -9.46
C GLN A 46 21.28 -0.65 -8.90
N GLU A 47 22.20 0.32 -8.93
CA GLU A 47 23.58 0.19 -8.46
C GLU A 47 23.70 0.01 -6.94
N ARG A 48 22.63 0.32 -6.20
CA ARG A 48 22.54 0.22 -4.74
C ARG A 48 21.76 -1.02 -4.27
N VAL A 49 21.08 -1.71 -5.19
CA VAL A 49 20.14 -2.80 -4.86
C VAL A 49 20.77 -4.16 -5.11
N ILE A 50 20.96 -4.95 -4.04
CA ILE A 50 21.52 -6.30 -4.14
C ILE A 50 20.48 -7.30 -4.63
N THR A 51 19.29 -7.30 -4.02
CA THR A 51 18.14 -8.08 -4.47
C THR A 51 16.85 -7.32 -4.27
N PHE A 52 15.86 -7.61 -5.11
CA PHE A 52 14.49 -7.13 -4.96
C PHE A 52 13.51 -8.30 -4.85
N THR A 53 12.74 -8.35 -3.77
CA THR A 53 11.66 -9.31 -3.54
C THR A 53 10.32 -8.60 -3.57
N GLN A 54 9.45 -9.02 -4.49
CA GLN A 54 8.11 -8.48 -4.64
C GLN A 54 7.03 -9.44 -4.15
N ILE A 55 6.10 -8.94 -3.34
CA ILE A 55 4.98 -9.73 -2.80
C ILE A 55 3.66 -9.00 -3.06
N ALA A 56 2.69 -9.71 -3.65
CA ALA A 56 1.31 -9.25 -3.85
C ALA A 56 1.21 -7.83 -4.48
N SER A 57 2.01 -7.56 -5.51
CA SER A 57 2.09 -6.26 -6.20
C SER A 57 2.14 -6.42 -7.72
N MET A 58 1.98 -5.32 -8.46
CA MET A 58 1.95 -5.29 -9.92
C MET A 58 2.73 -4.09 -10.48
N ALA A 59 3.41 -4.29 -11.61
CA ALA A 59 4.08 -3.22 -12.35
C ALA A 59 3.08 -2.33 -13.11
N LYS A 60 2.03 -2.95 -13.67
CA LYS A 60 0.97 -2.24 -14.38
C LYS A 60 0.27 -1.25 -13.45
N SER A 61 0.05 -0.02 -13.93
CA SER A 61 -0.80 0.92 -13.20
C SER A 61 -2.25 0.44 -13.18
N PRO A 62 -2.98 0.61 -12.07
CA PRO A 62 -4.37 0.15 -12.00
C PRO A 62 -5.27 0.85 -13.04
N ASP A 63 -6.08 0.06 -13.73
CA ASP A 63 -7.10 0.52 -14.65
C ASP A 63 -8.47 -0.10 -14.31
N VAL A 64 -9.49 0.18 -15.13
CA VAL A 64 -10.86 -0.32 -14.91
C VAL A 64 -10.92 -1.85 -14.94
N SER A 65 -10.02 -2.52 -15.68
CA SER A 65 -9.96 -3.98 -15.77
C SER A 65 -9.35 -4.62 -14.52
N THR A 66 -8.39 -3.95 -13.88
CA THR A 66 -7.71 -4.43 -12.67
C THR A 66 -8.30 -3.89 -11.37
N ALA A 67 -9.21 -2.91 -11.45
CA ALA A 67 -9.85 -2.33 -10.28
C ALA A 67 -10.67 -3.37 -9.51
N PRO A 68 -10.68 -3.32 -8.15
CA PRO A 68 -11.57 -4.14 -7.35
C PRO A 68 -13.03 -3.98 -7.77
N LYS A 69 -13.80 -5.07 -7.67
CA LYS A 69 -15.24 -5.10 -8.01
C LYS A 69 -16.07 -5.44 -6.78
N GLY A 70 -17.39 -5.25 -6.89
CA GLY A 70 -18.36 -5.66 -5.87
C GLY A 70 -18.09 -5.06 -4.49
N GLU A 71 -18.19 -5.91 -3.47
CA GLU A 71 -18.07 -5.51 -2.07
C GLU A 71 -16.71 -4.90 -1.75
N LEU A 72 -15.61 -5.49 -2.24
CA LEU A 72 -14.26 -4.97 -1.98
C LEU A 72 -14.09 -3.54 -2.48
N ARG A 73 -14.62 -3.24 -3.68
CA ARG A 73 -14.63 -1.88 -4.23
C ARG A 73 -15.32 -0.92 -3.27
N ARG A 74 -16.53 -1.28 -2.81
CA ARG A 74 -17.32 -0.47 -1.89
C ARG A 74 -16.56 -0.21 -0.59
N LEU A 75 -15.98 -1.23 0.02
CA LEU A 75 -15.22 -1.12 1.27
C LEU A 75 -13.98 -0.21 1.13
N ILE A 76 -13.25 -0.33 0.01
CA ILE A 76 -12.10 0.53 -0.30
C ILE A 76 -12.55 1.99 -0.50
N THR A 77 -13.64 2.23 -1.24
CA THR A 77 -14.14 3.59 -1.48
C THR A 77 -14.75 4.24 -0.24
N ASP A 78 -15.47 3.46 0.59
CA ASP A 78 -16.06 3.95 1.85
C ASP A 78 -14.96 4.45 2.79
N ARG A 79 -13.78 3.83 2.78
CA ARG A 79 -12.61 4.28 3.57
C ARG A 79 -12.13 5.68 3.19
N SER A 80 -12.34 6.10 1.96
CA SER A 80 -11.88 7.40 1.45
C SER A 80 -12.94 8.50 1.56
N ASN A 81 -14.22 8.13 1.65
CA ASN A 81 -15.35 9.05 1.42
C ASN A 81 -16.27 9.23 2.64
N LYS A 82 -16.08 8.46 3.72
CA LYS A 82 -16.95 8.51 4.90
C LYS A 82 -16.13 8.60 6.18
N GLU A 83 -16.57 9.45 7.10
CA GLU A 83 -16.18 9.36 8.50
C GLU A 83 -16.92 8.17 9.11
N LEU A 84 -16.17 7.21 9.65
CA LEU A 84 -16.70 5.97 10.21
C LEU A 84 -16.28 5.88 11.67
N SER A 85 -17.14 5.28 12.49
CA SER A 85 -16.84 4.96 13.88
C SER A 85 -15.65 4.00 13.97
N GLU A 86 -15.07 3.87 15.16
CA GLU A 86 -13.97 2.93 15.40
C GLU A 86 -14.40 1.49 15.05
N ASP A 87 -15.57 1.05 15.52
CA ASP A 87 -16.11 -0.27 15.25
C ASP A 87 -16.37 -0.51 13.76
N GLU A 88 -16.90 0.49 13.04
CA GLU A 88 -17.10 0.40 11.59
C GLU A 88 -15.77 0.25 10.85
N ARG A 89 -14.72 0.94 11.31
CA ARG A 89 -13.38 0.84 10.72
C ARG A 89 -12.75 -0.52 10.97
N ILE A 90 -12.94 -1.10 12.15
CA ILE A 90 -12.46 -2.44 12.53
C ILE A 90 -13.19 -3.49 11.70
N ASN A 91 -14.53 -3.48 11.70
CA ASN A 91 -15.35 -4.43 10.95
C ASN A 91 -15.05 -4.39 9.45
N ARG A 92 -14.84 -3.19 8.89
CA ARG A 92 -14.38 -3.04 7.51
C ARG A 92 -13.00 -3.66 7.29
N ALA A 93 -12.05 -3.47 8.21
CA ALA A 93 -10.71 -4.05 8.07
C ALA A 93 -10.75 -5.59 8.09
N ILE A 94 -11.50 -6.17 9.02
CA ILE A 94 -11.78 -7.62 9.07
C ILE A 94 -12.39 -8.08 7.75
N ARG A 95 -13.43 -7.40 7.27
CA ARG A 95 -14.12 -7.79 6.05
C ARG A 95 -13.24 -7.72 4.81
N ILE A 96 -12.42 -6.67 4.67
CA ILE A 96 -11.44 -6.58 3.59
C ILE A 96 -10.45 -7.75 3.65
N TYR A 97 -9.97 -8.10 4.85
CA TYR A 97 -9.07 -9.23 5.03
C TYR A 97 -9.74 -10.56 4.63
N GLU A 98 -10.97 -10.81 5.07
CA GLU A 98 -11.72 -12.03 4.70
C GLU A 98 -11.95 -12.17 3.19
N ILE A 99 -12.16 -11.06 2.48
CA ILE A 99 -12.34 -11.07 1.02
C ILE A 99 -11.01 -11.35 0.29
N LEU A 100 -9.90 -10.80 0.79
CA LEU A 100 -8.58 -10.94 0.19
C LEU A 100 -7.81 -12.19 0.67
N GLY A 101 -8.28 -12.80 1.76
CA GLY A 101 -7.68 -13.95 2.38
C GLY A 101 -7.72 -15.18 1.49
N THR A 102 -6.81 -16.11 1.77
CA THR A 102 -6.79 -17.40 1.08
C THR A 102 -8.01 -18.22 1.44
N GLU A 103 -8.65 -18.83 0.44
CA GLU A 103 -9.79 -19.71 0.66
C GLU A 103 -9.43 -20.84 1.63
N GLY A 104 -10.34 -21.12 2.57
CA GLY A 104 -10.13 -22.13 3.63
C GLY A 104 -9.28 -21.66 4.81
N VAL A 105 -8.68 -20.46 4.76
CA VAL A 105 -7.97 -19.87 5.90
C VAL A 105 -8.89 -18.95 6.68
N THR A 106 -9.14 -19.29 7.95
CA THR A 106 -9.90 -18.47 8.87
C THR A 106 -8.97 -17.65 9.76
N ILE A 107 -9.31 -16.38 9.98
CA ILE A 107 -8.62 -15.55 10.96
C ILE A 107 -9.26 -15.64 12.33
N ASN A 108 -8.45 -15.44 13.36
CA ASN A 108 -8.95 -15.03 14.66
C ASN A 108 -9.44 -13.58 14.56
N ARG A 109 -10.77 -13.40 14.53
CA ARG A 109 -11.39 -12.07 14.40
C ARG A 109 -11.09 -11.16 15.58
N GLU A 110 -10.98 -11.70 16.79
CA GLU A 110 -10.72 -10.91 17.99
C GLU A 110 -9.29 -10.36 17.96
N GLU A 111 -8.31 -11.22 17.70
CA GLU A 111 -6.90 -10.81 17.57
C GLU A 111 -6.70 -9.81 16.43
N PHE A 112 -7.37 -10.02 15.31
CA PHE A 112 -7.32 -9.08 14.19
C PHE A 112 -7.97 -7.73 14.56
N ALA A 113 -9.09 -7.75 15.30
CA ALA A 113 -9.76 -6.54 15.77
C ALA A 113 -8.85 -5.71 16.68
N GLU A 114 -8.16 -6.36 17.63
CA GLU A 114 -7.18 -5.71 18.52
C GLU A 114 -6.04 -5.07 17.72
N SER A 115 -5.49 -5.79 16.74
CA SER A 115 -4.43 -5.28 15.86
C SER A 115 -4.91 -4.11 14.99
N ALA A 116 -6.14 -4.19 14.47
CA ALA A 116 -6.75 -3.12 13.69
C ALA A 116 -6.96 -1.86 14.55
N LEU A 117 -7.45 -2.04 15.77
CA LEU A 117 -7.66 -0.97 16.76
C LEU A 117 -6.34 -0.27 17.10
N ALA A 118 -5.28 -1.03 17.39
CA ALA A 118 -3.97 -0.47 17.67
C ALA A 118 -3.45 0.40 16.50
N ASN A 119 -3.63 -0.06 15.26
CA ASN A 119 -3.27 0.70 14.06
C ASN A 119 -4.13 1.96 13.89
N ILE A 120 -5.43 1.87 14.17
CA ILE A 120 -6.36 3.01 14.12
C ILE A 120 -5.94 4.09 15.11
N LYS A 121 -5.63 3.72 16.36
CA LYS A 121 -5.22 4.65 17.43
C LYS A 121 -3.85 5.29 17.18
N ARG A 122 -2.92 4.55 16.55
CA ARG A 122 -1.59 5.07 16.18
C ARG A 122 -1.67 6.13 15.06
N GLY A 123 -2.63 6.00 14.15
CA GLY A 123 -2.77 6.86 12.99
C GLY A 123 -3.33 8.25 13.33
N LYS A 124 -2.51 9.30 13.14
CA LYS A 124 -2.95 10.70 13.37
C LYS A 124 -3.78 11.28 12.20
N SER A 125 -3.71 10.68 11.01
CA SER A 125 -4.33 11.22 9.80
C SER A 125 -5.56 10.42 9.38
N LYS A 126 -6.70 11.09 9.23
CA LYS A 126 -7.94 10.50 8.72
C LYS A 126 -7.93 10.29 7.20
N SER A 127 -7.20 11.12 6.46
CA SER A 127 -7.14 11.11 4.99
C SER A 127 -5.89 10.42 4.41
N GLY A 128 -5.06 9.79 5.24
CA GLY A 128 -3.81 9.14 4.80
C GLY A 128 -4.03 8.06 3.75
N PHE A 129 -5.07 7.24 3.92
CA PHE A 129 -5.41 6.21 2.94
C PHE A 129 -5.81 6.81 1.58
N SER A 130 -6.63 7.87 1.58
CA SER A 130 -7.04 8.55 0.34
C SER A 130 -5.84 9.10 -0.42
N ARG A 131 -4.84 9.66 0.27
CA ARG A 131 -3.59 10.13 -0.36
C ARG A 131 -2.78 8.98 -0.95
N GLN A 132 -2.68 7.84 -0.26
CA GLN A 132 -2.01 6.65 -0.78
C GLN A 132 -2.71 6.12 -2.04
N LEU A 133 -4.05 6.04 -2.02
CA LEU A 133 -4.83 5.62 -3.19
C LEU A 133 -4.66 6.60 -4.35
N GLN A 134 -4.62 7.90 -4.08
CA GLN A 134 -4.34 8.92 -5.10
C GLN A 134 -2.93 8.76 -5.70
N ALA A 135 -1.91 8.48 -4.87
CA ALA A 135 -0.56 8.22 -5.36
C ALA A 135 -0.52 7.01 -6.31
N ILE A 136 -1.17 5.91 -5.94
CA ILE A 136 -1.27 4.70 -6.78
C ILE A 136 -1.95 5.01 -8.13
N LEU A 137 -3.10 5.69 -8.09
CA LEU A 137 -3.90 5.98 -9.29
C LEU A 137 -3.30 7.09 -10.17
N ALA A 138 -2.42 7.93 -9.62
CA ALA A 138 -1.72 8.97 -10.37
C ALA A 138 -0.40 8.47 -10.97
N ASP A 139 0.11 7.32 -10.52
CA ASP A 139 1.41 6.83 -10.97
C ASP A 139 1.35 6.27 -12.40
N LYS A 140 2.43 6.51 -13.17
CA LYS A 140 2.57 6.00 -14.53
C LYS A 140 2.78 4.49 -14.53
N ASP A 141 2.43 3.85 -15.64
CA ASP A 141 2.71 2.43 -15.84
C ASP A 141 4.22 2.15 -15.72
N ARG A 142 4.58 1.05 -15.05
CA ARG A 142 5.97 0.63 -14.79
C ARG A 142 6.35 -0.62 -15.60
N THR A 143 5.57 -1.00 -16.61
CA THR A 143 5.86 -2.16 -17.47
C THR A 143 6.86 -1.89 -18.59
N MET A 144 7.09 -0.62 -18.97
CA MET A 144 8.01 -0.22 -20.03
C MET A 144 8.75 1.03 -19.57
N ASN A 145 10.09 1.01 -19.64
CA ASN A 145 10.95 2.16 -19.36
C ASN A 145 10.79 3.25 -20.42
#